data_AF-A0A235J465-F1
#
_entry.id   AF-A0A235J465-F1
#
_cell.length_a   1.000
_cell.length_b   1.000
_cell.length_c   1.000
_cell.angle_alpha   90.00
_cell.angle_beta   90.00
_cell.angle_gamma   90.00
#
_symmetry.space_group_name_H-M   'P 1'
#
loop_
_entity.id
_entity.type
_entity.pdbx_description
1 polymer ?
#
loop_
_entity_poly.entity_id
_entity_poly.type
_entity_poly.pdbx_seq_one_letter_code
_entity_poly.pdbx_strand_id
1 'polypeptide(L)'
;MSFKDTKIYQEAFEEGRLEGLRQSVPRLLDLALTIEQVAEGLGLTINQVQNAKLYHDGIQIGERIAKLKLIPTLLKFGVTVEQVAEAFDFSVEEVRQVAQSQP
;
A
#
# COMPACT_ATOMS: atom_id res chain seq x y z
N MET A 1 -0.99 -40.65 0.74
CA MET A 1 -1.34 -39.23 0.94
C MET A 1 -0.24 -38.40 0.31
N SER A 2 -0.58 -37.47 -0.59
CA SER A 2 0.40 -36.60 -1.24
C SER A 2 0.75 -35.42 -0.34
N PHE A 3 1.96 -34.85 -0.47
CA PHE A 3 2.32 -33.60 0.20
C PHE A 3 1.34 -32.47 -0.16
N LYS A 4 0.82 -32.47 -1.40
CA LYS A 4 -0.18 -31.50 -1.86
C LYS A 4 -1.52 -31.60 -1.14
N ASP A 5 -1.81 -32.73 -0.52
CA ASP A 5 -3.04 -32.94 0.26
C ASP A 5 -2.89 -32.48 1.72
N THR A 6 -1.67 -32.08 2.12
CA THR A 6 -1.43 -31.60 3.47
C THR A 6 -2.04 -30.22 3.66
N LYS A 7 -2.59 -29.97 4.85
CA LYS A 7 -3.12 -28.66 5.24
C LYS A 7 -2.11 -27.53 5.02
N ILE A 8 -0.85 -27.78 5.41
CA ILE A 8 0.25 -26.80 5.30
C ILE A 8 0.50 -26.41 3.84
N TYR A 9 0.50 -27.37 2.91
CA TYR A 9 0.67 -27.05 1.48
C TYR A 9 -0.48 -26.18 0.96
N GLN A 10 -1.72 -26.51 1.32
CA GLN A 10 -2.90 -25.77 0.88
C GLN A 10 -2.91 -24.34 1.42
N GLU A 11 -2.57 -24.17 2.70
CA GLU A 11 -2.45 -22.85 3.33
C GLU A 11 -1.34 -22.00 2.67
N ALA A 12 -0.15 -22.58 2.48
CA ALA A 12 0.97 -21.88 1.84
C ALA A 12 0.67 -21.54 0.37
N PHE A 13 -0.01 -22.43 -0.36
CA PHE A 13 -0.42 -22.17 -1.73
C PHE A 13 -1.42 -21.01 -1.81
N GLU A 14 -2.43 -21.02 -0.94
CA GLU A 14 -3.45 -19.97 -0.90
C GLU A 14 -2.86 -18.63 -0.44
N GLU A 15 -1.98 -18.62 0.55
CA GLU A 15 -1.25 -17.42 0.98
C GLU A 15 -0.39 -16.85 -0.17
N GLY A 16 0.36 -17.71 -0.87
CA GLY A 16 1.15 -17.30 -2.03
C GLY A 16 0.28 -16.76 -3.17
N ARG A 17 -0.89 -17.36 -3.41
CA ARG A 17 -1.87 -16.86 -4.38
C ARG A 17 -2.39 -15.48 -3.98
N LEU A 18 -2.79 -15.29 -2.72
CA LEU A 18 -3.29 -14.01 -2.22
C LEU A 18 -2.22 -12.92 -2.28
N GLU A 19 -0.98 -13.24 -1.90
CA GLU A 19 0.14 -12.29 -1.96
C GLU A 19 0.46 -11.89 -3.40
N GLY A 20 0.50 -12.86 -4.31
CA GLY A 20 0.66 -12.61 -5.74
C GLY A 20 -0.42 -11.67 -6.29
N LEU A 21 -1.68 -11.83 -5.86
CA LEU A 21 -2.78 -10.93 -6.24
C LEU A 21 -2.62 -9.52 -5.65
N ARG A 22 -2.28 -9.40 -4.36
CA ARG A 22 -2.07 -8.11 -3.69
C ARG A 22 -0.97 -7.28 -4.33
N GLN A 23 0.06 -7.93 -4.89
CA GLN A 23 1.15 -7.23 -5.57
C GLN A 23 0.86 -6.92 -7.04
N SER A 24 0.25 -7.87 -7.76
CA SER A 24 0.04 -7.74 -9.21
C SER A 24 -1.16 -6.88 -9.59
N VAL A 25 -2.28 -7.01 -8.87
CA VAL A 25 -3.52 -6.29 -9.21
C VAL A 25 -3.33 -4.77 -9.18
N PRO A 26 -2.78 -4.14 -8.11
CA PRO A 26 -2.59 -2.70 -8.09
C PRO A 26 -1.73 -2.21 -9.26
N ARG A 27 -0.64 -2.91 -9.58
CA ARG A 27 0.24 -2.56 -10.70
C ARG A 27 -0.48 -2.60 -12.05
N LEU A 28 -1.38 -3.56 -12.24
CA LEU A 28 -2.17 -3.64 -13.46
C LEU A 28 -3.15 -2.47 -13.56
N LEU A 29 -3.77 -2.09 -12.44
CA LEU A 29 -4.64 -0.91 -12.39
C LEU A 29 -3.87 0.40 -12.62
N ASP A 30 -2.63 0.50 -12.13
CA ASP A 30 -1.73 1.64 -12.38
C ASP A 30 -1.37 1.78 -13.87
N LEU A 31 -1.37 0.67 -14.62
CA LEU A 31 -1.20 0.65 -16.08
C LEU A 31 -2.51 1.00 -16.83
N ALA A 32 -3.44 1.67 -16.14
CA ALA A 32 -4.74 2.11 -16.65
C ALA A 32 -5.67 0.97 -17.13
N LEU A 33 -5.43 -0.28 -16.69
CA LEU A 33 -6.39 -1.35 -16.90
C LEU A 33 -7.58 -1.19 -15.95
N THR A 34 -8.78 -1.51 -16.43
CA THR A 34 -9.97 -1.47 -15.58
C THR A 34 -10.06 -2.70 -14.69
N ILE A 35 -10.87 -2.61 -13.63
CA ILE A 35 -11.13 -3.73 -12.71
C ILE A 35 -11.68 -4.94 -13.49
N GLU A 36 -12.54 -4.70 -14.47
CA GLU A 36 -13.13 -5.73 -15.34
C GLU A 36 -12.06 -6.40 -16.22
N GLN A 37 -11.17 -5.62 -16.83
CA GLN A 37 -10.10 -6.15 -17.68
C GLN A 37 -9.11 -6.99 -16.87
N VAL A 38 -8.77 -6.54 -15.65
CA VAL A 38 -7.90 -7.31 -14.75
C VAL A 38 -8.60 -8.57 -14.26
N ALA A 39 -9.89 -8.50 -13.94
CA ALA A 39 -10.67 -9.66 -13.52
C ALA A 39 -10.74 -10.72 -14.63
N GLU A 40 -11.08 -10.31 -15.85
CA GLU A 40 -11.11 -11.18 -17.02
C GLU A 40 -9.73 -11.78 -17.32
N GLY A 41 -8.70 -10.94 -17.42
CA GLY A 41 -7.35 -11.38 -17.81
C GLY A 41 -6.68 -12.32 -16.81
N LEU A 42 -7.05 -12.25 -15.53
CA LEU A 42 -6.51 -13.11 -14.47
C LEU A 42 -7.48 -14.22 -14.01
N GLY A 43 -8.66 -14.33 -14.61
CA GLY A 43 -9.68 -15.30 -14.19
C GLY A 43 -10.17 -15.06 -12.75
N LEU A 44 -10.25 -13.81 -12.32
CA LEU A 44 -10.68 -13.39 -11.00
C LEU A 44 -12.11 -12.86 -11.03
N THR A 45 -12.71 -12.76 -9.85
CA THR A 45 -13.93 -11.98 -9.66
C THR A 45 -13.59 -10.50 -9.47
N ILE A 46 -14.52 -9.63 -9.86
CA ILE A 46 -14.45 -8.18 -9.60
C ILE A 46 -14.14 -7.90 -8.12
N ASN A 47 -14.79 -8.62 -7.20
CA ASN A 47 -14.56 -8.47 -5.76
C ASN A 47 -13.12 -8.80 -5.34
N GLN A 48 -12.48 -9.81 -5.95
CA GLN A 48 -11.09 -10.14 -5.65
C GLN A 48 -10.14 -9.03 -6.08
N VAL A 49 -10.37 -8.45 -7.26
CA VAL A 49 -9.59 -7.31 -7.77
C VAL A 49 -9.78 -6.08 -6.90
N GLN A 50 -11.04 -5.78 -6.54
CA GLN A 50 -11.39 -4.63 -5.71
C GLN A 50 -10.81 -4.74 -4.29
N ASN A 51 -10.84 -5.94 -3.69
CA ASN A 51 -10.23 -6.18 -2.39
C ASN A 51 -8.71 -6.04 -2.42
N ALA A 52 -8.05 -6.52 -3.47
CA ALA A 52 -6.60 -6.34 -3.63
C ALA A 52 -6.21 -4.87 -3.76
N LYS A 53 -6.98 -4.07 -4.54
CA LYS A 53 -6.83 -2.62 -4.62
C LYS A 53 -7.01 -1.95 -3.26
N LEU A 54 -8.12 -2.25 -2.56
CA LEU A 54 -8.42 -1.64 -1.27
C LEU A 54 -7.33 -1.93 -0.22
N TYR A 55 -6.81 -3.15 -0.21
CA TYR A 55 -5.71 -3.53 0.68
C TYR A 55 -4.45 -2.71 0.39
N HIS A 56 -4.09 -2.55 -0.89
CA HIS A 56 -2.95 -1.75 -1.31
C HIS A 56 -3.10 -0.27 -0.94
N ASP A 57 -4.25 0.34 -1.27
CA ASP A 57 -4.56 1.73 -0.93
C ASP A 57 -4.48 1.93 0.59
N GLY A 58 -4.99 0.98 1.37
CA GLY A 58 -4.92 1.01 2.83
C GLY A 58 -3.50 1.03 3.37
N ILE A 59 -2.59 0.24 2.78
CA ILE A 59 -1.16 0.26 3.14
C ILE A 59 -0.56 1.63 2.82
N GLN A 60 -0.76 2.15 1.62
CA GLN A 60 -0.21 3.45 1.20
C GLN A 60 -0.73 4.60 2.08
N ILE A 61 -2.03 4.60 2.40
CA ILE A 61 -2.63 5.57 3.31
C ILE A 61 -2.00 5.44 4.71
N GLY A 62 -1.83 4.22 5.21
CA GLY A 62 -1.20 3.95 6.50
C GLY A 62 0.24 4.46 6.57
N GLU A 63 1.05 4.16 5.55
CA GLU A 63 2.43 4.65 5.43
C GLU A 63 2.48 6.18 5.38
N ARG A 64 1.60 6.81 4.60
CA ARG A 64 1.50 8.27 4.52
C ARG A 64 1.14 8.87 5.88
N ILE A 65 0.12 8.35 6.56
CA ILE A 65 -0.28 8.82 7.89
C ILE A 65 0.86 8.66 8.90
N ALA A 66 1.59 7.55 8.86
CA ALA A 66 2.73 7.32 9.76
C ALA A 66 3.84 8.35 9.53
N LYS A 67 4.20 8.62 8.27
CA LYS A 67 5.17 9.67 7.91
C LYS A 67 4.72 11.05 8.41
N LEU A 68 3.45 11.42 8.15
CA LEU A 68 2.89 12.70 8.60
C LEU A 68 2.95 12.86 10.13
N LYS A 69 2.63 11.80 10.88
CA LYS A 69 2.71 11.80 12.35
C LYS A 69 4.13 11.96 12.90
N LEU A 70 5.16 11.59 12.12
CA LEU A 70 6.57 11.74 12.53
C LEU A 70 7.12 13.15 12.31
N ILE A 71 6.53 13.93 11.39
CA ILE A 71 7.01 15.27 11.02
C ILE A 71 7.28 16.15 12.25
N PRO A 72 6.33 16.34 13.20
CA PRO A 72 6.56 17.24 14.33
C PRO A 72 7.71 16.78 15.23
N THR A 73 7.88 15.47 15.38
CA THR A 73 8.97 14.88 16.18
C THR A 73 10.31 15.11 15.50
N LEU A 74 10.41 14.93 14.18
CA LEU A 74 11.63 15.20 13.43
C LEU A 74 12.05 16.67 13.50
N LEU A 75 11.09 17.59 13.37
CA LEU A 75 11.33 19.02 13.52
C LEU A 75 11.83 19.37 14.93
N LYS A 76 11.25 18.76 15.98
CA LYS A 76 11.72 18.92 17.37
C LYS A 76 13.16 18.45 17.56
N PHE A 77 13.62 17.46 16.80
CA PHE A 77 15.01 17.00 16.82
C PHE A 77 15.94 17.82 15.90
N GLY A 78 15.47 18.92 15.34
CA GLY A 78 16.28 19.85 14.54
C GLY A 78 16.41 19.46 13.07
N VAL A 79 15.65 18.46 12.59
CA VAL A 79 15.52 18.21 11.15
C VAL A 79 14.76 19.37 10.52
N THR A 80 15.22 19.88 9.39
CA THR A 80 14.56 21.01 8.71
C THR A 80 13.32 20.56 7.93
N VAL A 81 12.42 21.51 7.65
CA VAL A 81 11.21 21.26 6.85
C VAL A 81 11.57 20.71 5.47
N GLU A 82 12.60 21.28 4.83
CA GLU A 82 13.09 20.89 3.51
C GLU A 82 13.64 19.46 3.52
N GLN A 83 14.39 19.09 4.56
CA GLN A 83 14.91 17.72 4.72
C GLN A 83 13.80 16.70 4.96
N VAL A 84 12.77 17.05 5.74
CA VAL A 84 11.61 16.16 5.95
C VAL A 84 10.83 15.99 4.65
N ALA A 85 10.60 17.08 3.92
CA ALA A 85 9.93 17.07 2.63
C ALA A 85 10.65 16.14 1.64
N GLU A 86 11.96 16.29 1.51
CA GLU A 86 12.81 15.42 0.67
C GLU A 86 12.77 13.96 1.14
N ALA A 87 12.97 13.70 2.43
CA ALA A 87 13.05 12.33 2.96
C ALA A 87 11.73 11.55 2.86
N PHE A 88 10.58 12.23 2.97
CA PHE A 88 9.26 11.61 2.96
C PHE A 88 8.52 11.69 1.63
N ASP A 89 9.11 12.36 0.63
CA ASP A 89 8.50 12.68 -0.66
C ASP A 89 7.19 13.47 -0.50
N PHE A 90 7.25 14.49 0.35
CA PHE A 90 6.19 15.46 0.56
C PHE A 90 6.58 16.83 0.02
N SER A 91 5.60 17.66 -0.29
CA SER A 91 5.88 19.07 -0.59
C SER A 91 6.30 19.80 0.69
N VAL A 92 7.17 20.81 0.56
CA VAL A 92 7.55 21.70 1.66
C VAL A 92 6.31 22.33 2.31
N GLU A 93 5.33 22.70 1.50
CA GLU A 93 4.06 23.28 1.96
C GLU A 93 3.26 22.30 2.81
N GLU A 94 3.18 21.04 2.39
CA GLU A 94 2.51 19.99 3.17
C GLU A 94 3.18 19.79 4.54
N VAL A 95 4.51 19.74 4.57
CA VAL A 95 5.27 19.61 5.83
C VAL A 95 5.05 20.82 6.73
N ARG A 96 4.99 22.04 6.18
CA ARG A 96 4.68 23.27 6.94
C ARG A 96 3.28 23.25 7.53
N GLN A 97 2.29 22.82 6.77
CA GLN A 97 0.90 22.74 7.25
C GLN A 97 0.78 21.74 8.42
N VAL A 98 1.43 20.57 8.32
CA VAL A 98 1.43 19.58 9.40
C VAL A 98 2.10 20.13 10.66
N ALA A 99 3.21 20.86 10.51
CA ALA A 99 3.90 21.50 11.63
C ALA A 99 3.07 22.59 12.32
N GLN A 100 2.23 23.30 11.57
CA GLN A 100 1.34 24.37 12.07
C GLN A 100 0.01 23.84 12.63
N SER A 101 -0.39 22.62 12.27
CA SER A 101 -1.69 22.04 12.64
C SER A 101 -1.70 21.34 14.00
N GLN A 102 -0.56 21.31 14.72
CA GLN A 102 -0.51 20.86 16.12
C GLN A 102 -0.34 22.08 17.05
N PRO A 103 -1.13 22.19 18.14
CA PRO A 103 -0.96 23.22 19.16
C PRO A 103 0.33 23.07 19.97
#